data_AF-L7CHY2-F1
#
_entry.id   AF-L7CHY2-F1
#
_cell.length_a   1.000
_cell.length_b   1.000
_cell.length_c   1.000
_cell.angle_alpha   90.00
_cell.angle_beta   90.00
_cell.angle_gamma   90.00
#
_symmetry.space_group_name_H-M   'P 1'
#
loop_
_entity.id
_entity.type
_entity.pdbx_description
1 polymer ?
#
loop_
_entity_poly.entity_id
_entity_poly.type
_entity_poly.pdbx_seq_one_letter_code
_entity_poly.pdbx_strand_id
1 'polypeptide(L)'
;MTDELLGDIINDVQHQGDTSEAMYPTASHLLVLAETCDGSIALQMIIQAGLTCASSQFETAVPCPLDLESEFANTNDLGRRMVLSQLVNDHDFDTFKYLLAALAGFSGHGRFGRIIEGFDLFENQFHHALLDEPFDDEL
;
A
#
# COMPACT_ATOMS: atom_id res chain seq x y z
N MET A 1 13.47 2.99 18.50
CA MET A 1 13.88 3.06 17.09
C MET A 1 13.98 4.52 16.74
N THR A 2 15.07 4.95 16.11
CA THR A 2 15.32 6.35 15.76
C THR A 2 14.71 6.65 14.40
N ASP A 3 14.09 7.82 14.25
CA ASP A 3 13.37 8.25 13.04
C ASP A 3 14.23 8.17 11.76
N GLU A 4 15.56 8.26 11.88
CA GLU A 4 16.51 8.08 10.78
C GLU A 4 16.48 6.66 10.19
N LEU A 5 16.35 5.62 11.02
CA LEU A 5 16.32 4.23 10.54
C LEU A 5 15.02 3.93 9.76
N LEU A 6 13.90 4.53 10.18
CA LEU A 6 12.63 4.41 9.47
C LEU A 6 12.68 5.17 8.14
N GLY A 7 13.31 6.35 8.14
CA GLY A 7 13.57 7.12 6.92
C GLY A 7 14.40 6.34 5.91
N ASP A 8 15.48 5.69 6.36
CA ASP A 8 16.35 4.88 5.50
C ASP A 8 15.62 3.65 4.93
N ILE A 9 14.81 2.95 5.73
CA ILE A 9 14.02 1.79 5.27
C ILE A 9 12.96 2.21 4.24
N ILE A 10 12.25 3.31 4.49
CA ILE A 10 11.27 3.84 3.54
C ILE A 10 11.96 4.26 2.24
N ASN A 11 13.13 4.90 2.34
CA ASN A 11 13.90 5.34 1.19
C ASN A 11 14.39 4.17 0.35
N ASP A 12 14.88 3.09 0.98
CA ASP A 12 15.32 1.87 0.30
C ASP A 12 14.15 1.14 -0.40
N VAL A 13 12.97 1.09 0.25
CA VAL A 13 11.76 0.51 -0.36
C VAL A 13 11.24 1.37 -1.52
N GLN A 14 11.42 2.70 -1.48
CA GLN A 14 10.98 3.61 -2.54
C GLN A 14 11.99 3.76 -3.71
N HIS A 15 13.29 3.62 -3.46
CA HIS A 15 14.34 3.90 -4.47
C HIS A 15 14.87 2.67 -5.21
N GLN A 16 14.59 1.45 -4.77
CA GLN A 16 15.10 0.26 -5.48
C GLN A 16 14.33 -0.11 -6.75
N GLY A 17 13.10 0.36 -6.95
CA GLY A 17 12.28 -0.01 -8.12
C GLY A 17 11.86 -1.49 -8.17
N ASP A 18 12.57 -2.36 -7.44
CA ASP A 18 12.30 -3.76 -7.20
C ASP A 18 11.82 -4.00 -5.76
N THR A 19 10.93 -4.97 -5.60
CA THR A 19 10.49 -5.44 -4.28
C THR A 19 11.65 -6.09 -3.52
N SER A 20 11.64 -6.03 -2.20
CA SER A 20 12.59 -6.75 -1.34
C SER A 20 11.88 -7.40 -0.16
N GLU A 21 12.52 -8.37 0.50
CA GLU A 21 11.96 -8.99 1.72
C GLU A 21 11.67 -7.96 2.83
N ALA A 22 12.32 -6.80 2.82
CA ALA A 22 12.09 -5.73 3.80
C ALA A 22 10.68 -5.13 3.69
N MET A 23 9.98 -5.30 2.58
CA MET A 23 8.61 -4.79 2.39
C MET A 23 7.60 -5.43 3.36
N TYR A 24 7.80 -6.72 3.67
CA TYR A 24 6.92 -7.48 4.56
C TYR A 24 6.91 -6.95 6.00
N PRO A 25 8.07 -6.82 6.70
CA PRO A 25 8.09 -6.21 8.02
C PRO A 25 7.75 -4.72 7.97
N THR A 26 8.10 -4.00 6.88
CA THR A 26 7.78 -2.57 6.75
C THR A 26 6.28 -2.33 6.80
N ALA A 27 5.48 -3.11 6.07
CA ALA A 27 4.02 -2.99 6.10
C ALA A 27 3.46 -3.20 7.52
N SER A 28 3.94 -4.22 8.24
CA SER A 28 3.56 -4.46 9.65
C SER A 28 3.93 -3.27 10.54
N HIS A 29 5.15 -2.75 10.41
CA HIS A 29 5.66 -1.66 11.25
C HIS A 29 4.89 -0.35 11.01
N LEU A 30 4.54 -0.06 9.75
CA LEU A 30 3.74 1.12 9.41
C LEU A 30 2.35 1.08 10.07
N LEU A 31 1.69 -0.09 10.11
CA LEU A 31 0.39 -0.20 10.77
C LEU A 31 0.50 -0.01 12.29
N VAL A 32 1.54 -0.57 12.93
CA VAL A 32 1.79 -0.35 14.36
C VAL A 32 2.06 1.12 14.66
N LEU A 33 2.87 1.79 13.84
CA LEU A 33 3.15 3.22 13.99
C LEU A 33 1.89 4.06 13.80
N ALA A 34 1.02 3.69 12.86
CA ALA A 34 -0.24 4.39 12.62
C ALA A 34 -1.17 4.39 13.84
N GLU A 35 -1.12 3.38 14.72
CA GLU A 35 -1.90 3.37 15.97
C GLU A 35 -1.42 4.42 16.99
N THR A 36 -0.17 4.87 16.86
CA THR A 36 0.47 5.83 17.77
C THR A 36 0.57 7.25 17.20
N CYS A 37 0.27 7.41 15.92
CA CYS A 37 0.27 8.69 15.23
C CYS A 37 -1.16 9.24 15.12
N ASP A 38 -1.28 10.56 15.00
CA ASP A 38 -2.57 11.22 14.84
C ASP A 38 -2.83 11.66 13.39
N GLY A 39 -4.11 11.67 13.02
CA GLY A 39 -4.62 12.35 11.83
C GLY A 39 -3.99 11.88 10.52
N SER A 40 -3.47 12.83 9.74
CA SER A 40 -2.99 12.59 8.38
C SER A 40 -1.78 11.67 8.31
N ILE A 41 -0.93 11.65 9.35
CA ILE A 41 0.29 10.82 9.37
C ILE A 41 -0.09 9.35 9.50
N ALA A 42 -0.99 9.03 10.43
CA ALA A 42 -1.52 7.67 10.58
C ALA A 42 -2.19 7.19 9.28
N LEU A 43 -2.96 8.08 8.64
CA LEU A 43 -3.62 7.77 7.37
C LEU A 43 -2.62 7.44 6.26
N GLN A 44 -1.56 8.24 6.12
CA GLN A 44 -0.50 8.00 5.14
C GLN A 44 0.24 6.69 5.40
N MET A 45 0.51 6.35 6.66
CA MET A 45 1.13 5.07 7.03
C MET A 45 0.26 3.88 6.66
N ILE A 46 -1.06 3.96 6.93
CA ILE A 46 -2.02 2.91 6.55
C ILE A 46 -2.07 2.74 5.03
N ILE A 47 -2.15 3.85 4.28
CA ILE A 47 -2.14 3.84 2.82
C ILE A 47 -0.86 3.16 2.32
N GLN A 48 0.30 3.64 2.76
CA GLN A 48 1.59 3.15 2.30
C GLN A 48 1.80 1.66 2.60
N ALA A 49 1.35 1.19 3.76
CA ALA A 49 1.35 -0.23 4.09
C ALA A 49 0.50 -1.04 3.10
N GLY A 50 -0.68 -0.55 2.73
CA GLY A 50 -1.55 -1.21 1.76
C GLY A 50 -0.96 -1.24 0.35
N LEU A 51 -0.32 -0.15 -0.09
CA LEU A 51 0.39 -0.10 -1.37
C LEU A 51 1.57 -1.08 -1.38
N THR A 52 2.26 -1.21 -0.25
CA THR A 52 3.35 -2.19 -0.09
C THR A 52 2.82 -3.63 -0.19
N CYS A 53 1.67 -3.91 0.45
CA CYS A 53 0.99 -5.19 0.29
C CYS A 53 0.55 -5.44 -1.15
N ALA A 54 0.12 -4.42 -1.89
CA ALA A 54 -0.20 -4.53 -3.32
C ALA A 54 1.05 -4.89 -4.15
N SER A 55 2.18 -4.22 -3.91
CA SER A 55 3.45 -4.50 -4.60
C SER A 55 3.95 -5.92 -4.37
N SER A 56 3.71 -6.50 -3.18
CA SER A 56 4.08 -7.89 -2.88
C SER A 56 3.35 -8.95 -3.72
N GLN A 57 2.33 -8.55 -4.49
CA GLN A 57 1.48 -9.45 -5.28
C GLN A 57 1.80 -9.41 -6.78
N PHE A 58 2.80 -8.62 -7.19
CA PHE A 58 3.28 -8.66 -8.57
C PHE A 58 4.11 -9.92 -8.82
N GLU A 59 4.16 -10.38 -10.07
CA GLU A 59 4.92 -11.60 -10.42
C GLU A 59 6.42 -11.47 -10.18
N THR A 60 6.93 -10.24 -10.28
CA THR A 60 8.33 -9.90 -10.00
C THR A 60 8.61 -9.73 -8.51
N ALA A 61 7.60 -9.86 -7.65
CA ALA A 61 7.75 -9.64 -6.22
C ALA A 61 8.62 -10.73 -5.57
N VAL A 62 9.57 -10.33 -4.72
CA VAL A 62 10.34 -11.27 -3.89
C VAL A 62 9.39 -12.02 -2.97
N PRO A 63 9.39 -13.36 -2.94
CA PRO A 63 8.48 -14.15 -2.11
C PRO A 63 8.55 -13.82 -0.62
N CYS A 64 7.44 -14.00 0.10
CA CYS A 64 7.40 -13.80 1.55
C CYS A 64 8.25 -14.86 2.25
N PRO A 65 9.19 -14.47 3.14
CA PRO A 65 9.89 -15.43 3.97
C PRO A 65 8.92 -16.25 4.83
N LEU A 66 9.15 -17.57 4.92
CA LEU A 66 8.25 -18.51 5.62
C LEU A 66 7.99 -18.14 7.08
N ASP A 67 8.98 -17.54 7.75
CA ASP A 67 8.89 -17.09 9.13
C ASP A 67 8.02 -15.84 9.30
N LEU A 68 7.79 -15.08 8.22
CA LEU A 68 6.97 -13.86 8.22
C LEU A 68 5.56 -14.05 7.64
N GLU A 69 5.25 -15.16 6.97
CA GLU A 69 3.95 -15.37 6.30
C GLU A 69 2.75 -15.15 7.24
N SER A 70 2.78 -15.73 8.44
CA SER A 70 1.69 -15.58 9.39
C SER A 70 1.56 -14.14 9.91
N GLU A 71 2.69 -13.45 10.10
CA GLU A 71 2.68 -12.04 10.51
C GLU A 71 2.10 -11.18 9.41
N PHE A 72 2.54 -11.40 8.17
CA PHE A 72 2.09 -10.64 7.01
C PHE A 72 0.60 -10.86 6.71
N ALA A 73 0.08 -12.08 6.88
CA ALA A 73 -1.35 -12.36 6.81
C ALA A 73 -2.14 -11.58 7.87
N ASN A 74 -1.65 -11.54 9.11
CA ASN A 74 -2.27 -10.75 10.18
C ASN A 74 -2.21 -9.23 9.87
N THR A 75 -1.11 -8.76 9.29
CA THR A 75 -0.94 -7.38 8.82
C THR A 75 -1.99 -7.03 7.77
N ASN A 76 -2.24 -7.91 6.80
CA ASN A 76 -3.29 -7.72 5.80
C ASN A 76 -4.69 -7.60 6.45
N ASP A 77 -5.00 -8.47 7.42
CA ASP A 77 -6.28 -8.42 8.12
C ASP A 77 -6.45 -7.18 9.02
N LEU A 78 -5.37 -6.72 9.66
CA LEU A 78 -5.36 -5.47 10.42
C LEU A 78 -5.53 -4.26 9.51
N GLY A 79 -4.71 -4.15 8.47
CA GLY A 79 -4.72 -3.06 7.50
C GLY A 79 -6.08 -2.91 6.83
N ARG A 80 -6.69 -4.03 6.42
CA ARG A 80 -8.06 -4.04 5.86
C ARG A 80 -9.07 -3.40 6.82
N ARG A 81 -9.03 -3.74 8.11
CA ARG A 81 -9.93 -3.15 9.12
C ARG A 81 -9.67 -1.66 9.33
N MET A 82 -8.40 -1.25 9.38
CA MET A 82 -8.02 0.14 9.54
C MET A 82 -8.48 0.98 8.34
N VAL A 83 -8.24 0.52 7.11
CA VAL A 83 -8.71 1.21 5.89
C VAL A 83 -10.22 1.32 5.86
N LEU A 84 -10.96 0.25 6.15
CA LEU A 84 -12.42 0.29 6.22
C LEU A 84 -12.93 1.30 7.27
N SER A 85 -12.23 1.43 8.39
CA SER A 85 -12.56 2.44 9.41
C SER A 85 -12.26 3.88 8.97
N GLN A 86 -11.35 4.08 8.01
CA GLN A 86 -11.05 5.39 7.46
C GLN A 86 -12.01 5.77 6.32
N LEU A 87 -12.40 4.80 5.48
CA LEU A 87 -13.28 5.03 4.32
C LEU A 87 -14.67 5.57 4.68
N VAL A 88 -15.12 5.46 5.93
CA VAL A 88 -16.40 6.04 6.38
C VAL A 88 -16.35 7.56 6.58
N ASN A 89 -15.16 8.15 6.59
CA ASN A 89 -14.95 9.59 6.76
C ASN A 89 -14.94 10.32 5.41
N ASP A 90 -15.10 11.64 5.44
CA ASP A 90 -14.95 12.48 4.26
C ASP A 90 -13.46 12.64 3.90
N HIS A 91 -13.14 12.47 2.62
CA HIS A 91 -11.78 12.57 2.08
C HIS A 91 -11.79 13.38 0.79
N ASP A 92 -10.64 13.98 0.46
CA ASP A 92 -10.42 14.42 -0.92
C ASP A 92 -10.29 13.22 -1.86
N PHE A 93 -10.32 13.50 -3.16
CA PHE A 93 -10.29 12.46 -4.18
C PHE A 93 -9.03 11.58 -4.07
N ASP A 94 -7.85 12.17 -3.92
CA ASP A 94 -6.59 11.42 -3.89
C ASP A 94 -6.50 10.52 -2.66
N THR A 95 -6.85 11.03 -1.49
CA THR A 95 -6.87 10.25 -0.26
C THR A 95 -7.86 9.09 -0.36
N PHE A 96 -9.07 9.34 -0.87
CA PHE A 96 -10.06 8.29 -1.10
C PHE A 96 -9.56 7.23 -2.09
N LYS A 97 -8.98 7.66 -3.21
CA LYS A 97 -8.38 6.80 -4.23
C LYS A 97 -7.32 5.90 -3.64
N TYR A 98 -6.36 6.47 -2.90
CA TYR A 98 -5.28 5.70 -2.29
C TYR A 98 -5.76 4.78 -1.15
N LEU A 99 -6.82 5.15 -0.42
CA LEU A 99 -7.47 4.24 0.52
C LEU A 99 -8.08 3.03 -0.19
N LEU A 100 -8.73 3.21 -1.34
CA LEU A 100 -9.26 2.10 -2.13
C LEU A 100 -8.15 1.21 -2.70
N ALA A 101 -7.05 1.81 -3.17
CA ALA A 101 -5.87 1.07 -3.63
C ALA A 101 -5.24 0.25 -2.48
N ALA A 102 -5.07 0.87 -1.31
CA ALA A 102 -4.58 0.20 -0.11
C ALA A 102 -5.49 -0.94 0.34
N LEU A 103 -6.82 -0.75 0.29
CA LEU A 103 -7.79 -1.81 0.58
C LEU A 103 -7.64 -3.01 -0.36
N ALA A 104 -7.47 -2.74 -1.66
CA ALA A 104 -7.23 -3.77 -2.66
C ALA A 104 -5.94 -4.53 -2.37
N GLY A 105 -4.86 -3.81 -2.00
CA GLY A 105 -3.60 -4.39 -1.55
C GLY A 105 -3.79 -5.36 -0.38
N PHE A 106 -4.37 -4.90 0.73
CA PHE A 106 -4.63 -5.76 1.90
C PHE A 106 -5.59 -6.94 1.63
N SER A 107 -6.36 -6.88 0.53
CA SER A 107 -7.34 -7.91 0.18
C SER A 107 -6.83 -8.92 -0.85
N GLY A 108 -5.56 -8.86 -1.25
CA GLY A 108 -5.01 -9.76 -2.26
C GLY A 108 -5.39 -9.38 -3.70
N HIS A 109 -5.68 -8.10 -3.94
CA HIS A 109 -6.07 -7.56 -5.25
C HIS A 109 -5.14 -6.42 -5.70
N GLY A 110 -3.83 -6.56 -5.50
CA GLY A 110 -2.82 -5.53 -5.77
C GLY A 110 -2.80 -5.02 -7.22
N ARG A 111 -3.03 -5.91 -8.21
CA ARG A 111 -3.20 -5.50 -9.62
C ARG A 111 -4.37 -4.52 -9.79
N PHE A 112 -5.49 -4.76 -9.11
CA PHE A 112 -6.64 -3.85 -9.12
C PHE A 112 -6.34 -2.55 -8.37
N GLY A 113 -5.59 -2.62 -7.27
CA GLY A 113 -5.08 -1.45 -6.56
C GLY A 113 -4.26 -0.52 -7.47
N ARG A 114 -3.37 -1.09 -8.29
CA ARG A 114 -2.56 -0.33 -9.27
C ARG A 114 -3.40 0.40 -10.32
N ILE A 115 -4.50 -0.21 -10.79
CA ILE A 115 -5.46 0.48 -11.68
C ILE A 115 -6.06 1.70 -10.94
N ILE A 116 -6.43 1.52 -9.68
CA ILE A 116 -7.01 2.61 -8.89
C ILE A 116 -6.02 3.76 -8.71
N GLU A 117 -4.76 3.46 -8.38
CA GLU A 117 -3.70 4.47 -8.25
C GLU A 117 -3.49 5.29 -9.53
N GLY A 118 -3.73 4.67 -10.69
CA GLY A 118 -3.60 5.32 -11.99
C GLY A 118 -4.68 6.35 -12.29
N PHE A 119 -5.79 6.37 -11.54
CA PHE A 119 -6.83 7.37 -11.75
C PHE A 119 -6.40 8.76 -11.29
N ASP A 120 -6.76 9.75 -12.11
CA ASP A 120 -6.62 11.17 -11.80
C ASP A 120 -7.93 11.89 -12.08
N LEU A 121 -8.21 12.95 -11.33
CA LEU A 121 -9.40 13.78 -11.48
C LEU A 121 -8.99 15.19 -11.87
N PHE A 122 -9.14 15.49 -13.17
CA PHE A 122 -8.80 16.80 -13.73
C PHE A 122 -9.97 17.34 -14.56
N GLU A 123 -10.34 18.60 -14.33
CA GLU A 123 -11.45 19.28 -15.01
C GLU A 123 -12.80 18.49 -14.97
N ASN A 124 -13.11 17.87 -13.82
CA ASN A 124 -14.29 17.02 -13.61
C ASN A 124 -14.36 15.79 -14.53
N GLN A 125 -13.21 15.33 -15.03
CA GLN A 125 -13.09 14.11 -15.82
C GLN A 125 -12.08 13.16 -15.17
N PHE A 126 -12.37 11.86 -15.23
CA PHE A 126 -11.42 10.84 -14.82
C PHE A 126 -10.44 10.56 -15.96
N HIS A 127 -9.16 10.63 -15.63
CA HIS A 127 -8.05 10.24 -16.49
C HIS A 127 -7.36 9.04 -15.89
N HIS A 128 -6.62 8.28 -16.69
CA HIS A 128 -5.78 7.19 -16.20
C HIS A 128 -4.36 7.36 -16.71
N ALA A 129 -3.42 7.69 -15.83
CA ALA A 129 -2.07 8.11 -16.19
C ALA A 129 -1.04 6.97 -16.23
N LEU A 130 -1.32 5.81 -15.63
CA LEU A 130 -0.36 4.70 -15.49
C LEU A 130 -0.50 3.59 -16.54
N LEU A 131 -1.20 3.84 -17.65
CA LEU A 131 -1.51 2.84 -18.69
C LEU A 131 -0.59 3.00 -19.93
N ASP A 132 0.69 3.30 -19.72
CA ASP A 132 1.66 3.37 -20.83
C ASP A 132 2.04 1.97 -21.36
N GLU A 133 1.80 0.91 -20.59
CA GLU A 133 1.93 -0.48 -21.00
C GLU A 133 0.58 -1.21 -20.85
N PRO A 134 0.17 -2.04 -21.83
CA PRO A 134 -1.02 -2.88 -21.70
C PRO A 134 -0.85 -3.83 -20.52
N PHE A 135 -1.93 -4.08 -19.78
CA PHE A 135 -1.95 -5.16 -18.80
C PHE A 135 -1.68 -6.47 -19.53
N ASP A 136 -0.60 -7.19 -19.18
CA ASP A 136 -0.41 -8.55 -19.67
C ASP A 136 -1.57 -9.41 -19.13
N ASP A 137 -2.40 -9.87 -20.05
CA ASP A 137 -3.57 -10.73 -19.80
C ASP A 137 -3.15 -12.18 -19.45
N GLU A 138 -1.85 -12.48 -19.42
CA GLU A 138 -1.35 -13.83 -19.11
C GLU A 138 -1.33 -14.05 -17.59
N LEU A 139 -2.08 -15.10 -17.20
CA LEU A 139 -2.44 -15.54 -15.84
C LEU A 139 -1.51 -16.66 -15.35
#